data_AF-A0A956SB94-F1
#
_entry.id   AF-A0A956SB94-F1
#
_cell.length_a   1.000
_cell.length_b   1.000
_cell.length_c   1.000
_cell.angle_alpha   90.00
_cell.angle_beta   90.00
_cell.angle_gamma   90.00
#
_symmetry.space_group_name_H-M   'P 1'
#
loop_
_entity.id
_entity.type
_entity.pdbx_description
1 polymer ?
#
loop_
_entity_poly.entity_id
_entity_poly.type
_entity_poly.pdbx_seq_one_letter_code
_entity_poly.pdbx_strand_id
1 'polypeptide(L)'
;MDFMIGVVTGALAVWIWFSARKMARLSAQIGEAESRLARRVYTLQGRMAELSATVHELDFERRRSRGLIRFAPDMRLEDAFDVHPRVREVFAAFGVGGGGCSGGSVDESRTIADVCRDSSLDSRSVLAALDRFVRDPDGPIEAKAASARIHQIRTLPPSRN
;
A
#
# COMPACT_ATOMS: atom_id res chain seq x y z
N MET A 1 -66.33 -16.66 -37.86
CA MET A 1 -65.07 -15.91 -37.63
C MET A 1 -64.24 -16.54 -36.52
N ASP A 2 -64.84 -17.35 -35.65
CA ASP A 2 -64.25 -17.95 -34.46
C ASP A 2 -63.11 -18.94 -34.74
N PHE A 3 -63.18 -19.68 -35.85
CA PHE A 3 -62.13 -20.64 -36.22
C PHE A 3 -60.79 -19.95 -36.55
N MET A 4 -60.84 -18.74 -37.12
CA MET A 4 -59.65 -17.97 -37.48
C MET A 4 -58.95 -17.39 -36.25
N ILE A 5 -59.73 -16.99 -35.23
CA ILE A 5 -59.22 -16.47 -33.95
C ILE A 5 -58.50 -17.57 -33.15
N GLY A 6 -59.00 -18.81 -33.19
CA GLY A 6 -58.36 -19.94 -32.52
C GLY A 6 -56.99 -20.31 -33.11
N VAL A 7 -56.84 -20.25 -34.44
CA VAL A 7 -55.57 -20.57 -35.11
C VAL A 7 -54.51 -19.50 -34.83
N VAL A 8 -54.90 -18.22 -34.84
CA VAL A 8 -53.97 -17.10 -34.57
C VAL A 8 -53.48 -17.13 -33.12
N THR A 9 -54.37 -17.36 -32.15
CA THR A 9 -53.99 -17.43 -30.74
C THR A 9 -53.10 -18.65 -30.45
N GLY A 10 -53.38 -19.81 -31.05
CA GLY A 10 -52.53 -20.99 -30.97
C GLY A 10 -51.12 -20.75 -31.52
N ALA A 11 -51.01 -20.11 -32.70
CA ALA A 11 -49.72 -19.79 -33.30
C ALA A 11 -48.91 -18.81 -32.44
N LEU A 12 -49.57 -17.81 -31.84
CA LEU A 12 -48.94 -16.84 -30.94
C LEU A 12 -48.42 -17.50 -29.66
N ALA A 13 -49.18 -18.42 -29.08
CA ALA A 13 -48.76 -19.17 -27.89
C ALA A 13 -47.51 -20.03 -28.15
N VAL A 14 -47.47 -20.71 -29.30
CA VAL A 14 -46.30 -21.51 -29.70
C VAL A 14 -45.08 -20.62 -29.95
N TRP A 15 -45.27 -19.46 -30.58
CA TRP A 15 -44.19 -18.50 -30.84
C TRP A 15 -43.63 -17.89 -29.56
N ILE A 16 -44.48 -17.52 -28.60
CA ILE A 16 -44.08 -17.04 -27.27
C ILE A 16 -43.31 -18.13 -26.53
N TRP A 17 -43.79 -19.38 -26.55
CA TRP A 17 -43.11 -20.48 -25.88
C TRP A 17 -41.73 -20.77 -26.51
N PHE A 18 -41.63 -20.76 -27.84
CA PHE A 18 -40.37 -20.98 -28.53
C PHE A 18 -39.36 -19.86 -28.28
N SER A 19 -39.81 -18.60 -28.29
CA SER A 19 -38.95 -17.44 -28.01
C SER A 19 -38.49 -17.39 -26.56
N ALA A 20 -39.38 -17.69 -25.60
CA ALA A 20 -39.02 -17.86 -24.19
C ALA A 20 -37.95 -18.94 -23.99
N ARG A 21 -38.07 -20.09 -24.69
CA ARG A 21 -37.06 -21.15 -24.64
C ARG A 21 -35.70 -20.72 -25.22
N LYS A 22 -35.70 -19.88 -26.26
CA LYS A 22 -34.47 -19.35 -26.87
C LYS A 22 -33.79 -18.33 -25.96
N MET A 23 -34.56 -17.42 -25.37
CA MET A 23 -34.06 -16.43 -24.40
C MET A 23 -33.44 -17.10 -23.17
N ALA A 24 -34.04 -18.18 -22.65
CA ALA A 24 -33.49 -18.92 -21.52
C ALA A 24 -32.10 -19.54 -21.79
N ARG A 25 -31.80 -19.88 -23.05
CA ARG A 25 -30.45 -20.37 -23.44
C ARG A 25 -29.45 -19.23 -23.55
N LEU A 26 -29.87 -18.08 -24.07
CA LEU A 26 -29.02 -16.90 -24.19
C LEU A 26 -28.66 -16.31 -22.82
N SER A 27 -29.62 -16.26 -21.89
CA SER A 27 -29.36 -15.80 -20.52
C SER A 27 -28.38 -16.71 -19.79
N ALA A 28 -28.48 -18.03 -19.98
CA ALA A 28 -27.51 -18.98 -19.43
C ALA A 28 -26.09 -18.74 -19.98
N GLN A 29 -25.95 -18.48 -21.29
CA GLN A 29 -24.65 -18.15 -21.90
C GLN A 29 -24.07 -16.83 -21.41
N ILE A 30 -24.91 -15.82 -21.19
CA ILE A 30 -24.47 -14.54 -20.62
C ILE A 30 -23.95 -14.73 -19.20
N GLY A 31 -24.65 -15.50 -18.35
CA GLY A 31 -24.18 -15.79 -16.99
C GLY A 31 -22.84 -16.54 -16.95
N GLU A 32 -22.64 -17.48 -17.88
CA GLU A 32 -21.34 -18.14 -18.03
C GLU A 32 -20.23 -17.19 -18.53
N ALA A 33 -20.55 -16.28 -19.45
CA ALA A 33 -19.59 -15.29 -19.92
C ALA A 33 -19.20 -14.30 -18.81
N GLU A 34 -20.18 -13.87 -18.00
CA GLU A 34 -19.99 -12.94 -16.90
C GLU A 34 -19.11 -13.53 -15.80
N SER A 35 -19.34 -14.79 -15.42
CA SER A 35 -18.49 -15.50 -14.45
C SER A 35 -17.07 -15.73 -14.96
N ARG A 36 -16.88 -16.00 -16.27
CA ARG A 36 -15.54 -16.08 -16.89
C ARG A 36 -14.82 -14.73 -16.87
N LEU A 37 -15.53 -13.63 -17.12
CA LEU A 37 -14.99 -12.28 -17.02
C LEU A 37 -14.61 -11.93 -15.59
N ALA A 38 -15.49 -12.17 -14.63
CA ALA A 38 -15.23 -11.92 -13.21
C ALA A 38 -13.97 -12.67 -12.74
N ARG A 39 -13.82 -13.94 -13.11
CA ARG A 39 -12.63 -14.73 -12.79
C ARG A 39 -11.36 -14.15 -13.42
N ARG A 40 -11.41 -13.72 -14.69
CA ARG A 40 -10.27 -13.09 -15.37
C ARG A 40 -9.89 -11.75 -14.76
N VAL A 41 -10.86 -10.92 -14.41
CA VAL A 41 -10.63 -9.63 -13.74
C VAL A 41 -9.93 -9.85 -12.40
N TYR A 42 -10.40 -10.82 -11.61
CA TYR A 42 -9.75 -11.18 -10.35
C TYR A 42 -8.29 -11.64 -10.55
N THR A 43 -8.03 -12.51 -11.53
CA THR A 43 -6.66 -12.95 -11.84
C THR A 43 -5.77 -11.79 -12.30
N LEU A 44 -6.30 -10.87 -13.12
CA LEU A 44 -5.57 -9.69 -13.58
C LEU A 44 -5.24 -8.74 -12.41
N GLN A 45 -6.21 -8.51 -11.52
CA GLN A 45 -5.98 -7.70 -10.32
C GLN A 45 -4.87 -8.29 -9.44
N GLY A 46 -4.86 -9.61 -9.24
CA GLY A 46 -3.79 -10.28 -8.50
C GLY A 46 -2.41 -10.09 -9.14
N ARG A 47 -2.29 -10.28 -10.46
CA ARG A 47 -1.02 -10.07 -11.19
C ARG A 47 -0.56 -8.61 -11.21
N MET A 48 -1.50 -7.67 -11.26
CA MET A 48 -1.17 -6.24 -11.20
C MET A 48 -0.62 -5.86 -9.82
N ALA A 49 -1.18 -6.41 -8.74
CA ALA A 49 -0.65 -6.23 -7.40
C ALA A 49 0.78 -6.77 -7.28
N GLU A 50 1.03 -7.98 -7.79
CA GLU A 50 2.36 -8.58 -7.83
C GLU A 50 3.37 -7.74 -8.63
N LEU A 51 2.99 -7.33 -9.86
CA LEU A 51 3.83 -6.48 -10.71
C LEU A 51 4.12 -5.13 -10.05
N SER A 52 3.13 -4.52 -9.39
CA SER A 52 3.33 -3.24 -8.71
C SER A 52 4.35 -3.37 -7.57
N ALA A 53 4.30 -4.46 -6.79
CA ALA A 53 5.28 -4.73 -5.76
C ALA A 53 6.69 -4.92 -6.34
N THR A 54 6.83 -5.67 -7.44
CA THR A 54 8.13 -5.85 -8.12
C THR A 54 8.66 -4.54 -8.70
N VAL A 55 7.81 -3.70 -9.28
CA VAL A 55 8.22 -2.38 -9.81
C VAL A 55 8.72 -1.47 -8.70
N HIS A 56 8.04 -1.45 -7.55
CA HIS A 56 8.49 -0.67 -6.40
C HIS A 56 9.86 -1.12 -5.89
N GLU A 57 10.08 -2.44 -5.80
CA GLU A 57 11.38 -3.01 -5.42
C GLU A 57 12.49 -2.61 -6.41
N LEU A 58 12.23 -2.79 -7.71
CA LEU A 58 13.21 -2.47 -8.76
C LEU A 58 13.51 -0.97 -8.86
N ASP A 59 12.52 -0.09 -8.68
CA ASP A 59 12.77 1.35 -8.68
C ASP A 59 13.60 1.77 -7.48
N PHE A 60 13.36 1.16 -6.31
CA PHE A 60 14.18 1.36 -5.12
C PHE A 60 15.63 0.92 -5.36
N GLU A 61 15.86 -0.30 -5.85
CA GLU A 61 17.20 -0.80 -6.18
C GLU A 61 17.90 0.12 -7.17
N ARG A 62 17.20 0.56 -8.23
CA ARG A 62 17.75 1.45 -9.24
C ARG A 62 18.17 2.81 -8.67
N ARG A 63 17.33 3.42 -7.83
CA ARG A 63 17.64 4.72 -7.18
C ARG A 63 18.79 4.57 -6.18
N ARG A 64 18.83 3.45 -5.45
CA ARG A 64 19.91 3.09 -4.51
C ARG A 64 21.24 2.92 -5.22
N SER A 65 21.32 2.13 -6.28
CA SER A 65 22.56 1.91 -7.04
C SER A 65 23.09 3.20 -7.69
N ARG A 66 22.22 4.16 -7.98
CA ARG A 66 22.60 5.49 -8.49
C ARG A 66 23.01 6.48 -7.39
N GLY A 67 22.88 6.11 -6.11
CA GLY A 67 23.15 7.01 -4.99
C GLY A 67 22.21 8.22 -4.91
N LEU A 68 21.02 8.12 -5.51
CA LEU A 68 20.04 9.21 -5.60
C LEU A 68 19.13 9.28 -4.38
N ILE A 69 19.13 8.26 -3.52
CA ILE A 69 18.34 8.25 -2.29
C ILE A 69 19.15 8.99 -1.22
N ARG A 70 18.73 10.21 -0.88
CA ARG A 70 19.25 10.98 0.25
C ARG A 70 18.09 11.55 1.04
N PHE A 71 18.04 11.24 2.33
CA PHE A 71 17.11 11.84 3.26
C PHE A 71 17.69 13.14 3.80
N ALA A 72 16.85 14.17 3.87
CA ALA A 72 17.21 15.47 4.40
C ALA A 72 16.23 15.85 5.53
N PRO A 73 16.67 16.61 6.55
CA PRO A 73 15.82 16.93 7.71
C PRO A 73 14.58 17.78 7.34
N ASP A 74 14.67 18.57 6.28
CA ASP A 74 13.61 19.39 5.70
C ASP A 74 12.66 18.62 4.77
N MET A 75 13.00 17.37 4.41
CA MET A 75 12.13 16.49 3.63
C MET A 75 10.87 16.15 4.42
N ARG A 76 9.72 16.07 3.73
CA ARG A 76 8.47 15.65 4.36
C ARG A 76 8.43 14.15 4.59
N LEU A 77 7.64 13.72 5.57
CA LEU A 77 7.43 12.30 5.86
C LEU A 77 6.76 11.58 4.68
N GLU A 78 5.81 12.23 4.01
CA GLU A 78 5.20 11.71 2.78
C GLU A 78 6.24 11.40 1.70
N ASP A 79 7.13 12.35 1.40
CA ASP A 79 8.22 12.16 0.42
C ASP A 79 9.17 11.03 0.84
N ALA A 80 9.44 10.90 2.14
CA ALA A 80 10.30 9.84 2.67
C ALA A 80 9.63 8.45 2.58
N PHE A 81 8.32 8.37 2.78
CA PHE A 81 7.55 7.13 2.66
C PHE A 81 7.37 6.68 1.20
N ASP A 82 7.30 7.64 0.27
CA ASP A 82 7.26 7.37 -1.17
C ASP A 82 8.55 6.74 -1.70
N VAL A 83 9.68 6.90 -1.00
CA VAL A 83 10.94 6.23 -1.34
C VAL A 83 10.83 4.72 -1.14
N HIS A 84 10.34 4.29 0.03
CA HIS A 84 10.23 2.87 0.35
C HIS A 84 9.28 2.62 1.54
N PRO A 85 8.35 1.65 1.48
CA PRO A 85 7.37 1.41 2.56
C PRO A 85 8.01 1.07 3.91
N ARG A 86 9.13 0.35 3.93
CA ARG A 86 9.89 0.02 5.16
C ARG A 86 10.51 1.22 5.86
N VAL A 87 10.57 2.40 5.24
CA VAL A 87 10.96 3.64 5.94
C VAL A 87 10.00 3.91 7.11
N ARG A 88 8.71 3.58 6.96
CA ARG A 88 7.72 3.65 8.05
C ARG A 88 8.11 2.79 9.25
N GLU A 89 8.71 1.62 9.02
CA GLU A 89 9.20 0.72 10.09
C GLU A 89 10.39 1.33 10.82
N VAL A 90 11.29 2.02 10.10
CA VAL A 90 12.41 2.74 10.71
C VAL A 90 11.88 3.84 11.64
N PHE A 91 10.97 4.68 11.15
CA PHE A 91 10.35 5.73 11.98
C PHE A 91 9.60 5.16 13.19
N ALA A 92 8.81 4.09 12.99
CA ALA A 92 8.12 3.40 14.08
C ALA A 92 9.08 2.86 15.14
N ALA A 93 10.26 2.35 14.74
CA ALA A 93 11.28 1.88 15.66
C ALA A 93 11.89 3.00 16.53
N PHE A 94 11.86 4.25 16.05
CA PHE A 94 12.20 5.45 16.83
C PHE A 94 11.04 6.02 17.65
N GLY A 95 9.84 5.41 17.58
CA GLY A 95 8.62 5.94 18.21
C GLY A 95 8.00 7.11 17.44
N VAL A 96 8.47 7.36 16.21
CA VAL A 96 7.86 8.31 15.28
C VAL A 96 6.76 7.59 14.54
N GLY A 97 5.54 7.80 15.01
CA GLY A 97 4.37 7.07 14.56
C GLY A 97 3.91 6.08 15.61
N GLY A 98 2.63 6.25 15.97
CA GLY A 98 1.98 5.56 17.07
C GLY A 98 2.37 4.08 17.08
N GLY A 99 2.95 3.66 18.20
CA GLY A 99 3.29 2.27 18.44
C GLY A 99 2.13 1.36 18.04
N GLY A 100 2.45 0.37 17.21
CA GLY A 100 1.57 -0.66 16.65
C GLY A 100 0.13 -0.64 17.13
N CYS A 101 -0.73 0.12 16.46
CA CYS A 101 -2.16 -0.18 16.32
C CYS A 101 -2.79 0.84 15.35
N SER A 102 -3.58 0.32 14.43
CA SER A 102 -4.37 1.06 13.44
C SER A 102 -4.99 2.34 14.00
N GLY A 103 -4.55 3.51 13.51
CA GLY A 103 -5.30 4.77 13.68
C GLY A 103 -4.52 5.99 14.15
N GLY A 104 -3.27 5.85 14.61
CA GLY A 104 -2.41 6.99 14.92
C GLY A 104 -1.89 7.65 13.65
N SER A 105 -2.68 8.56 13.05
CA SER A 105 -2.27 9.37 11.90
C SER A 105 -1.06 10.22 12.27
N VAL A 106 0.14 9.78 11.91
CA VAL A 106 1.27 10.71 11.77
C VAL A 106 0.86 11.71 10.71
N ASP A 107 1.01 13.00 11.02
CA ASP A 107 0.83 14.05 10.02
C ASP A 107 1.97 13.94 8.99
N GLU A 108 1.72 13.20 7.91
CA GLU A 108 2.70 12.88 6.86
C GLU A 108 3.16 14.15 6.11
N SER A 109 2.43 15.26 6.25
CA SER A 109 2.78 16.56 5.68
C SER A 109 3.93 17.27 6.41
N ARG A 110 4.30 16.80 7.62
CA ARG A 110 5.37 17.38 8.43
C ARG A 110 6.76 16.95 7.97
N THR A 111 7.74 17.80 8.26
CA THR A 111 9.15 17.49 8.00
C THR A 111 9.71 16.48 9.00
N ILE A 112 10.74 15.74 8.58
CA ILE A 112 11.48 14.83 9.45
C ILE A 112 12.00 15.57 10.69
N ALA A 113 12.50 16.80 10.51
CA ALA A 113 13.02 17.63 11.59
C ALA A 113 11.94 18.00 12.61
N ASP A 114 10.75 18.39 12.16
CA ASP A 114 9.66 18.79 13.05
C ASP A 114 9.15 17.60 13.86
N VAL A 115 9.04 16.42 13.25
CA VAL A 115 8.58 15.23 13.97
C VAL A 115 9.64 14.69 14.92
N CYS A 116 10.93 14.77 14.57
CA CYS A 116 12.02 14.47 15.51
C CYS A 116 12.01 15.46 16.69
N ARG A 117 11.78 16.75 16.44
CA ARG A 117 11.71 17.79 17.48
C ARG A 117 10.57 17.52 18.46
N ASP A 118 9.37 17.27 17.93
CA ASP A 118 8.19 17.00 18.74
C ASP A 118 8.32 15.71 19.56
N SER A 119 9.00 14.71 19.00
CA SER A 119 9.24 13.42 19.65
C SER A 119 10.49 13.41 20.56
N SER A 120 11.17 14.55 20.73
CA SER A 120 12.44 14.66 21.48
C SER A 120 13.54 13.71 21.00
N LEU A 121 13.59 13.43 19.70
CA LEU A 121 14.57 12.57 19.04
C LEU A 121 15.68 13.39 18.38
N ASP A 122 16.89 12.85 18.33
CA ASP A 122 17.97 13.43 17.54
C ASP A 122 17.74 13.12 16.05
N SER A 123 17.48 14.17 15.27
CA SER A 123 17.30 14.07 13.82
C SER A 123 18.51 13.46 13.11
N ARG A 124 19.73 13.68 13.62
CA ARG A 124 20.95 13.08 13.04
C ARG A 124 20.97 11.57 13.20
N SER A 125 20.54 11.08 14.35
CA SER A 125 20.42 9.65 14.64
C SER A 125 19.39 8.95 13.74
N VAL A 126 18.24 9.59 13.52
CA VAL A 126 17.20 9.09 12.61
C VAL A 126 17.70 9.07 11.16
N LEU A 127 18.30 10.17 10.70
CA LEU A 127 18.87 10.25 9.35
C LEU A 127 19.99 9.22 9.12
N ALA A 128 20.83 8.94 10.13
CA ALA A 128 21.86 7.91 10.04
C ALA A 128 21.26 6.50 9.94
N ALA A 129 20.17 6.22 10.65
CA ALA A 129 19.47 4.94 10.54
C ALA A 129 18.80 4.79 9.16
N LEU A 130 18.24 5.86 8.61
CA LEU A 130 17.71 5.88 7.25
C LEU A 130 18.81 5.67 6.19
N ASP A 131 19.99 6.29 6.34
CA ASP A 131 21.13 6.04 5.43
C ASP A 131 21.61 4.59 5.52
N ARG A 132 21.67 4.02 6.74
CA ARG A 132 21.99 2.60 6.93
C ARG A 132 20.96 1.69 6.25
N PHE A 133 19.68 1.99 6.37
CA PHE A 133 18.61 1.25 5.68
C PHE A 133 18.76 1.32 4.14
N VAL A 134 19.09 2.49 3.59
CA VAL A 134 19.35 2.61 2.15
C VAL A 134 20.57 1.80 1.73
N ARG A 135 21.60 1.69 2.58
CA ARG A 135 22.80 0.89 2.31
C ARG A 135 22.60 -0.60 2.49
N ASP A 136 21.70 -1.01 3.36
CA ASP A 136 21.39 -2.40 3.68
C ASP A 136 19.93 -2.52 4.13
N PRO A 137 18.98 -2.69 3.19
CA PRO A 137 17.56 -2.74 3.50
C PRO A 137 17.22 -4.03 4.26
N ASP A 138 17.89 -5.15 3.99
CA ASP A 138 17.64 -6.44 4.67
C ASP A 138 18.26 -6.50 6.07
N GLY A 139 19.09 -5.51 6.42
CA GLY A 139 19.70 -5.38 7.73
C GLY A 139 18.69 -5.16 8.86
N PRO A 140 19.03 -5.56 10.10
CA PRO A 140 18.20 -5.33 11.27
C PRO A 140 18.05 -3.82 11.55
N ILE A 141 16.81 -3.38 11.81
CA ILE A 141 16.49 -1.99 12.18
C ILE A 141 16.92 -1.76 13.63
N GLU A 142 18.16 -1.32 13.84
CA GLU A 142 18.74 -1.04 15.15
C GLU A 142 18.40 0.37 15.68
N ALA A 143 17.12 0.67 15.92
CA ALA A 143 16.72 1.98 16.45
C ALA A 143 17.19 2.26 17.89
N LYS A 144 17.51 1.21 18.66
CA LYS A 144 17.76 1.28 20.10
C LYS A 144 19.13 1.86 20.48
N ALA A 145 20.13 1.76 19.61
CA ALA A 145 21.51 2.16 19.94
C ALA A 145 21.72 3.69 19.93
N ALA A 146 20.95 4.43 19.15
CA ALA A 146 21.13 5.88 19.01
C ALA A 146 20.35 6.67 20.07
N SER A 147 19.13 6.24 20.41
CA SER A 147 18.31 6.86 21.47
C SER A 147 18.92 6.67 22.88
N ALA A 148 19.64 5.56 23.11
CA ALA A 148 20.35 5.31 24.38
C ALA A 148 21.53 6.28 24.63
N ARG A 149 22.18 6.80 23.57
CA ARG A 149 23.31 7.73 23.73
C ARG A 149 22.87 9.10 24.25
N ILE A 150 21.68 9.58 23.91
CA ILE A 150 21.20 10.89 24.36
C ILE A 150 20.86 10.86 25.87
N HIS A 151 20.26 9.76 26.34
CA HIS A 151 19.98 9.60 27.77
C HIS A 151 21.26 9.49 28.63
N GLN A 152 22.35 8.91 28.11
CA GLN A 152 23.61 8.84 28.87
C GLN A 152 24.35 10.18 28.97
N ILE A 153 24.27 11.04 27.96
CA ILE A 153 24.92 12.36 28.01
C ILE A 153 24.28 13.26 29.08
N ARG A 154 22.96 13.11 29.32
CA ARG A 154 22.24 13.92 30.32
C ARG A 154 22.49 13.49 31.77
N THR A 155 23.08 12.31 32.02
CA THR A 155 23.27 11.76 33.38
C THR A 155 24.70 11.90 33.93
N LEU A 156 25.64 12.56 33.23
CA LEU A 156 26.94 12.83 33.84
C LEU A 156 26.78 13.91 34.93
N PRO A 157 27.08 13.62 36.21
CA PRO A 157 27.13 14.65 37.23
C PRO A 157 28.23 15.66 36.89
N PRO A 158 28.03 16.96 37.14
CA PRO A 158 29.10 17.94 36.96
C PRO A 158 30.27 17.56 37.89
N SER A 159 31.40 17.21 37.28
CA SER A 159 32.68 17.11 37.97
C SER A 159 32.95 18.46 38.62
N ARG A 160 32.84 18.50 39.95
CA ARG A 160 33.25 19.61 40.80
C ARG A 160 34.78 19.65 40.76
N ASN A 161 35.35 20.65 40.08
CA ASN A 161 36.69 21.17 40.37
C ASN A 161 36.56 22.38 41.28
#